data_AF-A0A7Y3M4X7-F1
#
_entry.id   AF-A0A7Y3M4X7-F1
#
_cell.length_a   1.000
_cell.length_b   1.000
_cell.length_c   1.000
_cell.angle_alpha   90.00
_cell.angle_beta   90.00
_cell.angle_gamma   90.00
#
_symmetry.space_group_name_H-M   'P 1'
#
loop_
_entity.id
_entity.type
_entity.pdbx_description
1 polymer ?
#
loop_
_entity_poly.entity_id
_entity_poly.type
_entity_poly.pdbx_seq_one_letter_code
_entity_poly.pdbx_strand_id
1 'polypeptide(L)'
;NHFNGYCNDSEEVVFIANNTDTLKLPFSFGKQVFCTIESNNPKSEAFIEIDSLMQEMRFAYSEVRSEANRKLNNKLWFSKLQNFGESLKEPLAELYIYAFLSNRSSELHSHYVEDLKSSDYYDKLESRLTEQYPNTTYTQQYISELTADRYLLQASESSGIGQNVFLYTLLILSILLNAILLFRYWKRKQTNTKNLKAKLSRQECVVLDEILQDKTNKDIAQTLFLSVSTIKTHTNNIFKKLNIQSREDAKDLFS
;
A
#
# COMPACT_ATOMS: atom_id res chain seq x y z
N ASN A 1 -21.17 2.65 37.52
CA ASN A 1 -21.23 3.36 36.21
C ASN A 1 -22.01 2.51 35.21
N HIS A 2 -23.33 2.71 35.12
CA HIS A 2 -24.23 1.98 34.19
C HIS A 2 -24.13 2.43 32.72
N PHE A 3 -23.22 3.36 32.40
CA PHE A 3 -23.11 3.95 31.07
C PHE A 3 -22.59 3.00 29.98
N ASN A 4 -21.96 1.88 30.36
CA ASN A 4 -21.41 0.90 29.41
C ASN A 4 -22.34 -0.30 29.17
N GLY A 5 -23.58 -0.28 29.68
CA GLY A 5 -24.60 -1.31 29.37
C GLY A 5 -24.40 -2.70 29.99
N TYR A 6 -23.21 -3.02 30.51
CA TYR A 6 -22.97 -4.33 31.16
C TYR A 6 -23.29 -4.28 32.66
N CYS A 7 -24.32 -5.02 33.05
CA CYS A 7 -24.61 -5.37 34.43
C CYS A 7 -24.36 -6.87 34.60
N ASN A 8 -23.56 -7.29 35.58
CA ASN A 8 -23.25 -8.71 35.78
C ASN A 8 -24.49 -9.56 36.13
N ASP A 9 -25.57 -8.91 36.60
CA ASP A 9 -26.81 -9.57 37.02
C ASP A 9 -27.99 -9.27 36.06
N SER A 10 -27.73 -8.77 34.84
CA SER A 10 -28.79 -8.58 33.82
C SER A 10 -28.82 -9.74 32.84
N GLU A 11 -30.02 -10.30 32.63
CA GLU A 11 -30.31 -11.24 31.55
C GLU A 11 -30.96 -10.49 30.38
N GLU A 12 -30.59 -10.86 29.15
CA GLU A 12 -31.18 -10.32 27.92
C GLU A 12 -31.45 -11.42 26.91
N VAL A 13 -32.40 -11.17 25.99
CA VAL A 13 -32.64 -12.01 24.82
C VAL A 13 -32.84 -11.13 23.60
N VAL A 14 -32.17 -11.48 22.51
CA VAL A 14 -32.29 -10.79 21.23
C VAL A 14 -33.25 -11.59 20.36
N PHE A 15 -34.13 -10.90 19.63
CA PHE A 15 -35.08 -11.55 18.73
C PHE A 15 -35.39 -10.70 17.50
N ILE A 16 -35.91 -11.35 16.47
CA ILE A 16 -36.39 -10.70 15.25
C ILE A 16 -37.91 -10.54 15.36
N ALA A 17 -38.42 -9.33 15.17
CA ALA A 17 -39.85 -9.06 15.16
C ALA A 17 -40.22 -7.97 14.15
N ASN A 18 -41.44 -8.08 13.62
CA ASN A 18 -42.12 -7.08 12.82
C ASN A 18 -43.26 -6.43 13.62
N ASN A 19 -43.82 -5.35 13.08
CA ASN A 19 -44.94 -4.63 13.71
C ASN A 19 -46.25 -5.44 13.79
N THR A 20 -46.34 -6.58 13.11
CA THR A 20 -47.49 -7.50 13.13
C THR A 20 -47.30 -8.69 14.09
N ASP A 21 -46.12 -8.82 14.68
CA ASP A 21 -45.77 -10.01 15.43
C ASP A 21 -46.30 -9.91 16.87
N THR A 22 -46.78 -11.03 17.39
CA THR A 22 -47.17 -11.16 18.79
C THR A 22 -46.05 -11.87 19.52
N LEU A 23 -45.56 -11.26 20.60
CA LEU A 23 -44.48 -11.78 21.42
C LEU A 23 -45.03 -12.20 22.78
N LYS A 24 -44.68 -13.40 23.22
CA LYS A 24 -44.88 -13.87 24.59
C LYS A 24 -43.55 -14.29 25.18
N LEU A 25 -43.30 -13.85 26.41
CA LEU A 25 -42.12 -14.17 27.20
C LEU A 25 -42.59 -14.95 28.44
N PRO A 26 -42.84 -16.26 28.32
CA PRO A 26 -43.31 -17.05 29.43
C PRO A 26 -42.21 -17.19 30.50
N PHE A 27 -42.63 -17.38 31.74
CA PHE A 27 -41.71 -17.72 32.82
C PHE A 27 -41.25 -19.17 32.67
N SER A 28 -39.95 -19.41 32.84
CA SER A 28 -39.40 -20.77 32.94
C SER A 28 -39.75 -21.42 34.27
N PHE A 29 -39.44 -22.71 34.42
CA PHE A 29 -39.63 -23.47 35.67
C PHE A 29 -38.95 -22.81 36.90
N GLY A 30 -37.91 -21.98 36.68
CA GLY A 30 -37.21 -21.21 37.71
C GLY A 30 -37.80 -19.83 38.02
N LYS A 31 -38.95 -19.45 37.44
CA LYS A 31 -39.48 -18.08 37.43
C LYS A 31 -38.54 -17.04 36.79
N GLN A 32 -37.69 -17.50 35.87
CA GLN A 32 -36.86 -16.62 35.06
C GLN A 32 -37.63 -16.22 33.79
N VAL A 33 -37.42 -14.98 33.35
CA VAL A 33 -37.92 -14.44 32.08
C VAL A 33 -36.77 -14.55 31.08
N PHE A 34 -37.06 -14.59 29.76
CA PHE A 34 -36.05 -14.63 28.68
C PHE A 34 -35.41 -15.99 28.36
N CYS A 35 -35.84 -17.09 28.98
CA CYS A 35 -35.35 -18.44 28.61
C CYS A 35 -35.90 -18.92 27.26
N THR A 36 -37.08 -18.46 26.86
CA THR A 36 -37.76 -18.84 25.62
C THR A 36 -38.58 -17.66 25.09
N ILE A 37 -38.71 -17.59 23.78
CA ILE A 37 -39.59 -16.64 23.11
C ILE A 37 -40.66 -17.42 22.38
N GLU A 38 -41.93 -17.13 22.67
CA GLU A 38 -43.04 -17.63 21.87
C GLU A 38 -43.53 -16.51 20.96
N SER A 39 -43.42 -16.70 19.65
CA SER A 39 -43.95 -15.77 18.67
C SER A 39 -44.75 -16.46 17.57
N ASN A 40 -45.66 -15.72 16.94
CA ASN A 40 -46.28 -16.14 15.68
C ASN A 40 -45.30 -16.06 14.49
N ASN A 41 -44.12 -15.45 14.67
CA ASN A 41 -43.06 -15.41 13.68
C ASN A 41 -41.97 -16.45 14.04
N PRO A 42 -41.77 -17.50 13.22
CA PRO A 42 -40.76 -18.53 13.51
C PRO A 42 -39.32 -17.97 13.48
N LYS A 43 -39.09 -16.81 12.85
CA LYS A 43 -37.77 -16.17 12.82
C LYS A 43 -37.39 -15.53 14.14
N SER A 44 -38.35 -15.32 15.06
CA SER A 44 -38.07 -14.72 16.36
C SER A 44 -37.18 -15.59 17.25
N GLU A 45 -37.14 -16.90 17.01
CA GLU A 45 -36.31 -17.86 17.76
C GLU A 45 -34.90 -18.02 17.16
N ALA A 46 -34.64 -17.50 15.96
CA ALA A 46 -33.40 -17.71 15.22
C ALA A 46 -32.14 -17.38 16.03
N PHE A 47 -32.14 -16.26 16.76
CA PHE A 47 -31.00 -15.87 17.59
C PHE A 47 -30.81 -16.77 18.81
N ILE A 48 -31.88 -17.29 19.42
CA ILE A 48 -31.79 -18.26 20.52
C ILE A 48 -31.13 -19.55 20.02
N GLU A 49 -31.55 -20.04 18.85
CA GLU A 49 -30.97 -21.24 18.27
C GLU A 49 -29.48 -21.05 17.93
N ILE A 50 -29.12 -19.87 17.42
CA ILE A 50 -27.73 -19.50 17.17
C ILE A 50 -26.94 -19.43 18.48
N ASP A 51 -27.48 -18.81 19.53
CA ASP A 51 -26.82 -18.72 20.84
C ASP A 51 -26.57 -20.10 21.45
N SER A 52 -27.54 -21.01 21.33
CA SER A 52 -27.38 -22.41 21.71
C SER A 52 -26.21 -23.06 20.96
N LEU A 53 -26.15 -22.86 19.64
CA LEU A 53 -25.06 -23.38 18.81
C LEU A 53 -23.69 -22.76 19.14
N MET A 54 -23.65 -21.47 19.48
CA MET A 54 -22.44 -20.79 19.96
C MET A 54 -22.00 -21.31 21.33
N GLN A 55 -22.94 -21.67 22.22
CA GLN A 55 -22.61 -22.30 23.50
C GLN A 55 -22.02 -23.70 23.31
N GLU A 56 -22.58 -24.52 22.40
CA GLU A 56 -21.99 -25.81 22.03
C GLU A 56 -20.56 -25.63 21.51
N MET A 57 -20.33 -24.61 20.67
CA MET A 57 -19.00 -24.27 20.17
C MET A 57 -18.06 -23.94 21.34
N ARG A 58 -18.45 -23.03 22.25
CA ARG A 58 -17.63 -22.66 23.41
C ARG A 58 -17.28 -23.88 24.27
N PHE A 59 -18.25 -24.77 24.49
CA PHE A 59 -18.03 -26.02 25.20
C PHE A 59 -17.01 -26.90 24.48
N ALA A 60 -17.15 -27.12 23.17
CA ALA A 60 -16.21 -27.90 22.38
C ALA A 60 -14.78 -27.33 22.40
N TYR A 61 -14.63 -26.00 22.48
CA TYR A 61 -13.32 -25.34 22.61
C TYR A 61 -12.66 -25.55 23.97
N SER A 62 -13.45 -25.74 25.04
CA SER A 62 -12.92 -26.04 26.37
C SER A 62 -12.14 -27.37 26.42
N GLU A 63 -12.41 -28.28 25.47
CA GLU A 63 -11.77 -29.60 25.38
C GLU A 63 -10.50 -29.60 24.50
N VAL A 64 -10.21 -28.51 23.78
CA VAL A 64 -9.12 -28.44 22.81
C VAL A 64 -7.76 -28.27 23.47
N ARG A 65 -6.83 -29.19 23.20
CA ARG A 65 -5.48 -29.21 23.81
C ARG A 65 -4.32 -28.86 22.88
N SER A 66 -4.54 -28.77 21.56
CA SER A 66 -3.47 -28.54 20.57
C SER A 66 -3.85 -27.55 19.49
N GLU A 67 -2.85 -26.91 18.87
CA GLU A 67 -3.04 -25.93 17.78
C GLU A 67 -3.65 -26.57 16.52
N ALA A 68 -3.25 -27.80 16.19
CA ALA A 68 -3.81 -28.53 15.05
C ALA A 68 -5.29 -28.85 15.25
N ASN A 69 -5.68 -29.29 16.46
CA ASN A 69 -7.08 -29.52 16.80
C ASN A 69 -7.88 -28.20 16.79
N ARG A 70 -7.27 -27.10 17.26
CA ARG A 70 -7.87 -25.76 17.19
C ARG A 70 -8.16 -25.34 15.74
N LYS A 71 -7.19 -25.47 14.83
CA LYS A 71 -7.40 -25.12 13.40
C LYS A 71 -8.51 -25.95 12.75
N LEU A 72 -8.56 -27.26 13.04
CA LEU A 72 -9.62 -28.14 12.55
C LEU A 72 -10.99 -27.74 13.11
N ASN A 73 -11.08 -27.46 14.41
CA ASN A 73 -12.31 -27.02 15.06
C ASN A 73 -12.77 -25.66 14.56
N ASN A 74 -11.85 -24.71 14.33
CA ASN A 74 -12.19 -23.42 13.75
C ASN A 74 -12.91 -23.61 12.40
N LYS A 75 -12.31 -24.38 11.49
CA LYS A 75 -12.91 -24.66 10.17
C LYS A 75 -14.28 -25.34 10.28
N LEU A 76 -14.39 -26.34 11.15
CA LEU A 76 -15.62 -27.10 11.35
C LEU A 76 -16.75 -26.21 11.90
N TRP A 77 -16.46 -25.44 12.93
CA TRP A 77 -17.46 -24.59 13.59
C TRP A 77 -17.86 -23.37 12.76
N PHE A 78 -16.92 -22.76 12.03
CA PHE A 78 -17.25 -21.70 11.08
C PHE A 78 -18.21 -22.22 10.01
N SER A 79 -17.90 -23.35 9.38
CA SER A 79 -18.80 -23.95 8.39
C SER A 79 -20.15 -24.35 9.00
N LYS A 80 -20.17 -24.93 10.22
CA LYS A 80 -21.42 -25.30 10.90
C LYS A 80 -22.30 -24.06 11.14
N LEU A 81 -21.72 -22.97 11.65
CA LEU A 81 -22.43 -21.71 11.90
C LEU A 81 -22.92 -21.07 10.60
N GLN A 82 -22.06 -20.93 9.59
CA GLN A 82 -22.42 -20.35 8.29
C GLN A 82 -23.55 -21.12 7.60
N ASN A 83 -23.46 -22.46 7.55
CA ASN A 83 -24.50 -23.32 6.97
C ASN A 83 -25.80 -23.24 7.77
N PHE A 84 -25.71 -23.18 9.10
CA PHE A 84 -26.88 -23.03 9.96
C PHE A 84 -27.58 -21.69 9.71
N GLY A 85 -26.83 -20.58 9.69
CA GLY A 85 -27.35 -19.26 9.36
C GLY A 85 -28.04 -19.21 7.99
N GLU A 86 -27.42 -19.79 6.96
CA GLU A 86 -28.02 -19.87 5.62
C GLU A 86 -29.31 -20.71 5.61
N SER A 87 -29.37 -21.79 6.40
CA SER A 87 -30.55 -22.65 6.49
C SER A 87 -31.78 -21.95 7.09
N LEU A 88 -31.57 -20.93 7.94
CA LEU A 88 -32.63 -20.13 8.54
C LEU A 88 -33.31 -19.20 7.54
N LYS A 89 -32.72 -18.97 6.36
CA LYS A 89 -33.23 -18.07 5.32
C LYS A 89 -33.56 -16.68 5.88
N GLU A 90 -32.69 -16.20 6.75
CA GLU A 90 -32.82 -14.93 7.44
C GLU A 90 -31.45 -14.23 7.53
N PRO A 91 -31.19 -13.21 6.69
CA PRO A 91 -29.90 -12.52 6.66
C PRO A 91 -29.50 -11.86 7.99
N LEU A 92 -30.46 -11.50 8.85
CA LEU A 92 -30.13 -10.97 10.18
C LEU A 92 -29.53 -12.04 11.11
N ALA A 93 -29.97 -13.30 10.99
CA ALA A 93 -29.36 -14.44 11.69
C ALA A 93 -27.91 -14.65 11.25
N GLU A 94 -27.65 -14.55 9.96
CA GLU A 94 -26.29 -14.63 9.42
C GLU A 94 -25.42 -13.44 9.85
N LEU A 95 -25.98 -12.23 9.88
CA LEU A 95 -25.29 -11.04 10.37
C LEU A 95 -24.93 -11.16 11.86
N TYR A 96 -25.80 -11.77 12.66
CA TYR A 96 -25.54 -12.05 14.08
C TYR A 96 -24.38 -13.02 14.25
N ILE A 97 -24.33 -14.09 13.45
CA ILE A 97 -23.20 -15.03 13.40
C ILE A 97 -21.93 -14.32 12.95
N TYR A 98 -22.01 -13.49 11.91
CA TYR A 98 -20.88 -12.69 11.44
C TYR A 98 -20.30 -11.83 12.56
N ALA A 99 -21.13 -11.07 13.28
CA ALA A 99 -20.69 -10.20 14.36
C ALA A 99 -19.94 -10.96 15.47
N PHE A 100 -20.32 -12.21 15.73
CA PHE A 100 -19.60 -13.07 16.67
C PHE A 100 -18.25 -13.55 16.12
N LEU A 101 -18.21 -13.99 14.85
CA LEU A 101 -17.00 -14.56 14.23
C LEU A 101 -15.96 -13.49 13.87
N SER A 102 -16.40 -12.31 13.44
CA SER A 102 -15.54 -11.20 12.99
C SER A 102 -15.01 -10.35 14.15
N ASN A 103 -15.48 -10.56 15.38
CA ASN A 103 -15.10 -9.77 16.54
C ASN A 103 -13.57 -9.75 16.77
N ARG A 104 -12.95 -8.58 16.59
CA ARG A 104 -11.50 -8.36 16.70
C ARG A 104 -10.90 -8.71 18.06
N SER A 105 -11.71 -8.73 19.12
CA SER A 105 -11.25 -9.08 20.47
C SER A 105 -11.21 -10.60 20.70
N SER A 106 -11.79 -11.39 19.79
CA SER A 106 -11.89 -12.84 19.90
C SER A 106 -10.68 -13.55 19.27
N GLU A 107 -10.29 -14.69 19.84
CA GLU A 107 -9.28 -15.59 19.22
C GLU A 107 -9.73 -16.10 17.84
N LEU A 108 -11.05 -16.09 17.58
CA LEU A 108 -11.66 -16.51 16.32
C LEU A 108 -11.37 -15.55 15.16
N HIS A 109 -11.07 -14.27 15.44
CA HIS A 109 -10.86 -13.25 14.41
C HIS A 109 -9.75 -13.64 13.43
N SER A 110 -8.68 -14.26 13.95
CA SER A 110 -7.57 -14.75 13.12
C SER A 110 -8.02 -15.74 12.06
N HIS A 111 -8.98 -16.60 12.37
CA HIS A 111 -9.53 -17.56 11.44
C HIS A 111 -10.55 -16.92 10.49
N TYR A 112 -11.36 -15.99 10.99
CA TYR A 112 -12.26 -15.20 10.14
C TYR A 112 -11.52 -14.50 8.99
N VAL A 113 -10.41 -13.83 9.28
CA VAL A 113 -9.61 -13.13 8.26
C VAL A 113 -9.06 -14.10 7.21
N GLU A 114 -8.70 -15.32 7.60
CA GLU A 114 -8.23 -16.35 6.67
C GLU A 114 -9.39 -16.94 5.84
N ASP A 115 -10.54 -17.18 6.47
CA ASP A 115 -11.76 -17.64 5.81
C ASP A 115 -12.23 -16.61 4.76
N LEU A 116 -12.18 -15.31 5.08
CA LEU A 116 -12.54 -14.20 4.20
C LEU A 116 -11.76 -14.17 2.87
N LYS A 117 -10.53 -14.69 2.84
CA LYS A 117 -9.73 -14.75 1.60
C LYS A 117 -10.26 -15.76 0.59
N SER A 118 -10.93 -16.81 1.05
CA SER A 118 -11.27 -17.98 0.24
C SER A 118 -12.77 -18.24 0.11
N SER A 119 -13.55 -17.80 1.09
CA SER A 119 -14.99 -18.05 1.18
C SER A 119 -15.79 -16.99 0.44
N ASP A 120 -16.77 -17.43 -0.37
CA ASP A 120 -17.76 -16.57 -1.02
C ASP A 120 -18.98 -16.26 -0.12
N TYR A 121 -18.99 -16.83 1.10
CA TYR A 121 -20.09 -16.70 2.05
C TYR A 121 -20.42 -15.23 2.36
N TYR A 122 -19.39 -14.41 2.60
CA TYR A 122 -19.56 -13.01 3.00
C TYR A 122 -20.13 -12.14 1.88
N ASP A 123 -19.78 -12.42 0.61
CA ASP A 123 -20.36 -11.73 -0.56
C ASP A 123 -21.82 -12.11 -0.77
N LYS A 124 -22.15 -13.40 -0.57
CA LYS A 124 -23.53 -13.88 -0.63
C LYS A 124 -24.38 -13.26 0.49
N LEU A 125 -23.83 -13.16 1.70
CA LEU A 125 -24.49 -12.48 2.81
C LEU A 125 -24.71 -10.99 2.51
N GLU A 126 -23.72 -10.30 1.94
CA GLU A 126 -23.88 -8.91 1.48
C GLU A 126 -25.05 -8.78 0.49
N SER A 127 -25.11 -9.69 -0.49
CA SER A 127 -26.16 -9.72 -1.49
C SER A 127 -27.54 -9.93 -0.88
N ARG A 128 -27.68 -10.91 0.03
CA ARG A 128 -28.93 -11.21 0.74
C ARG A 128 -29.37 -10.06 1.66
N LEU A 129 -28.44 -9.44 2.38
CA LEU A 129 -28.72 -8.27 3.23
C LEU A 129 -29.19 -7.08 2.39
N THR A 130 -28.55 -6.85 1.24
CA THR A 130 -28.91 -5.74 0.34
C THR A 130 -30.28 -5.97 -0.32
N GLU A 131 -30.62 -7.22 -0.62
CA GLU A 131 -31.93 -7.59 -1.19
C GLU A 131 -33.06 -7.48 -0.17
N GLN A 132 -32.91 -8.06 1.03
CA GLN A 132 -33.98 -8.15 2.03
C GLN A 132 -34.06 -6.93 2.96
N TYR A 133 -32.93 -6.30 3.26
CA TYR A 133 -32.82 -5.16 4.19
C TYR A 133 -32.03 -3.99 3.57
N PRO A 134 -32.54 -3.40 2.46
CA PRO A 134 -31.89 -2.26 1.84
C PRO A 134 -31.97 -1.02 2.73
N ASN A 135 -30.94 -0.17 2.68
CA ASN A 135 -30.87 1.13 3.37
C ASN A 135 -30.97 1.11 4.90
N THR A 136 -30.69 -0.03 5.55
CA THR A 136 -30.62 -0.11 7.01
C THR A 136 -29.21 0.19 7.51
N THR A 137 -29.10 0.65 8.77
CA THR A 137 -27.80 1.00 9.37
C THR A 137 -26.86 -0.18 9.46
N TYR A 138 -27.38 -1.35 9.84
CA TYR A 138 -26.60 -2.57 10.00
C TYR A 138 -26.12 -3.15 8.66
N THR A 139 -26.90 -3.04 7.58
CA THR A 139 -26.46 -3.45 6.24
C THR A 139 -25.30 -2.57 5.76
N GLN A 140 -25.41 -1.24 5.95
CA GLN A 140 -24.33 -0.31 5.60
C GLN A 140 -23.08 -0.54 6.47
N GLN A 141 -23.27 -0.80 7.77
CA GLN A 141 -22.17 -1.13 8.66
C GLN A 141 -21.45 -2.40 8.21
N TYR A 142 -22.19 -3.47 7.92
CA TYR A 142 -21.63 -4.72 7.42
C TYR A 142 -20.78 -4.51 6.15
N ILE A 143 -21.32 -3.81 5.15
CA ILE A 143 -20.60 -3.49 3.91
C ILE A 143 -19.31 -2.71 4.22
N SER A 144 -19.38 -1.71 5.10
CA SER A 144 -18.23 -0.89 5.45
C SER A 144 -17.13 -1.68 6.16
N GLU A 145 -17.51 -2.58 7.08
CA GLU A 145 -16.59 -3.44 7.81
C GLU A 145 -15.94 -4.47 6.89
N LEU A 146 -16.75 -5.14 6.05
CA LEU A 146 -16.26 -6.11 5.08
C LEU A 146 -15.29 -5.48 4.07
N THR A 147 -15.62 -4.28 3.57
CA THR A 147 -14.75 -3.52 2.67
C THR A 147 -13.43 -3.13 3.35
N ALA A 148 -13.50 -2.68 4.61
CA ALA A 148 -12.31 -2.32 5.37
C ALA A 148 -11.39 -3.53 5.59
N ASP A 149 -11.95 -4.69 5.94
CA ASP A 149 -11.17 -5.92 6.15
C ASP A 149 -10.52 -6.40 4.85
N ARG A 150 -11.22 -6.32 3.71
CA ARG A 150 -10.65 -6.62 2.39
C ARG A 150 -9.53 -5.66 2.00
N TYR A 151 -9.69 -4.38 2.30
CA TYR A 151 -8.65 -3.39 2.05
C TYR A 151 -7.39 -3.70 2.87
N LEU A 152 -7.54 -4.07 4.14
CA LEU A 152 -6.43 -4.48 5.00
C LEU A 152 -5.73 -5.74 4.47
N LEU A 153 -6.49 -6.74 4.01
CA LEU A 153 -5.95 -7.94 3.37
C LEU A 153 -5.12 -7.59 2.12
N GLN A 154 -5.68 -6.80 1.22
CA GLN A 154 -4.99 -6.36 0.00
C GLN A 154 -3.74 -5.53 0.32
N ALA A 155 -3.81 -4.66 1.34
CA ALA A 155 -2.67 -3.87 1.79
C ALA A 155 -1.54 -4.75 2.35
N SER A 156 -1.90 -5.83 3.07
CA SER A 156 -0.92 -6.77 3.63
C SER A 156 -0.22 -7.61 2.56
N GLU A 157 -0.90 -7.94 1.46
CA GLU A 157 -0.34 -8.71 0.35
C GLU A 157 0.43 -7.86 -0.67
N SER A 158 0.08 -6.58 -0.82
CA SER A 158 0.64 -5.69 -1.85
C SER A 158 1.97 -5.01 -1.49
N SER A 159 2.68 -5.49 -0.46
CA SER A 159 3.95 -4.92 0.02
C SER A 159 5.17 -5.19 -0.88
N GLY A 160 4.98 -5.54 -2.16
CA GLY A 160 6.06 -5.95 -3.05
C GLY A 160 5.91 -5.40 -4.46
N ILE A 161 6.62 -4.30 -4.74
CA ILE A 161 7.09 -3.92 -6.09
C ILE A 161 6.03 -3.33 -7.05
N GLY A 162 4.78 -3.80 -7.05
CA GLY A 162 3.77 -3.46 -8.07
C GLY A 162 3.33 -1.99 -8.13
N GLN A 163 3.14 -1.33 -6.98
CA GLN A 163 2.63 0.05 -6.95
C GLN A 163 3.69 1.11 -7.31
N ASN A 164 4.98 0.75 -7.22
CA ASN A 164 6.08 1.68 -7.48
C ASN A 164 6.74 1.48 -8.85
N VAL A 165 6.27 0.53 -9.68
CA VAL A 165 6.80 0.30 -11.04
C VAL A 165 6.76 1.60 -11.85
N PHE A 166 5.66 2.34 -11.79
CA PHE A 166 5.53 3.62 -12.49
C PHE A 166 6.55 4.67 -12.01
N LEU A 167 6.84 4.70 -10.71
CA LEU A 167 7.83 5.63 -10.15
C LEU A 167 9.26 5.23 -10.57
N TYR A 168 9.57 3.94 -10.56
CA TYR A 168 10.87 3.45 -11.03
C TYR A 168 11.07 3.65 -12.53
N THR A 169 10.04 3.46 -13.36
CA THR A 169 10.14 3.72 -14.80
C THR A 169 10.34 5.21 -15.08
N LEU A 170 9.64 6.10 -14.37
CA LEU A 170 9.82 7.54 -14.48
C LEU A 170 11.24 7.97 -14.04
N LEU A 171 11.74 7.39 -12.95
CA LEU A 171 13.10 7.65 -12.46
C LEU A 171 14.17 7.22 -13.49
N ILE A 172 14.05 6.02 -14.05
CA ILE A 172 14.98 5.51 -15.07
C ILE A 172 14.93 6.40 -16.32
N LEU A 173 13.74 6.80 -16.76
CA LEU A 173 13.58 7.69 -17.91
C LEU A 173 14.25 9.05 -17.67
N SER A 174 14.10 9.61 -16.47
CA SER A 174 14.75 10.86 -16.06
C SER A 174 16.27 10.75 -16.06
N ILE A 175 16.82 9.65 -15.52
CA ILE A 175 18.26 9.40 -15.48
C ILE A 175 18.82 9.25 -16.91
N LEU A 176 18.14 8.49 -17.77
CA LEU A 176 18.55 8.31 -19.17
C LEU A 176 18.53 9.62 -19.94
N LEU A 177 17.48 10.44 -19.77
CA LEU A 177 17.39 11.75 -20.42
C LEU A 177 18.54 12.66 -20.01
N ASN A 178 18.82 12.76 -18.70
CA ASN A 178 19.93 13.56 -18.19
C ASN A 178 21.29 13.05 -18.68
N ALA A 179 21.51 11.73 -18.72
CA ALA A 179 22.72 11.13 -19.25
C ALA A 179 22.93 11.46 -20.74
N ILE A 180 21.86 11.41 -21.55
CA ILE A 180 21.92 11.80 -22.98
C ILE A 180 22.25 13.28 -23.14
N LEU A 181 21.65 14.16 -22.33
CA LEU A 181 21.91 15.60 -22.38
C LEU A 181 23.36 15.93 -21.99
N LEU A 182 23.89 15.31 -20.93
CA LEU A 182 25.28 15.45 -20.51
C LEU A 182 26.25 14.93 -21.57
N PHE A 183 25.98 13.76 -22.14
CA PHE A 183 26.81 13.20 -23.22
C PHE A 183 26.83 14.12 -24.45
N ARG A 184 25.68 14.69 -24.84
CA ARG A 184 25.60 15.66 -25.92
C ARG A 184 26.36 16.95 -25.63
N TYR A 185 26.31 17.44 -24.39
CA TYR A 185 27.06 18.61 -23.95
C TYR A 185 28.57 18.37 -24.04
N TRP A 186 29.07 17.25 -23.50
CA TRP A 186 30.49 16.90 -23.55
C TRP A 186 30.98 16.69 -24.98
N LYS A 187 30.20 16.02 -25.85
CA LYS A 187 30.57 15.83 -27.26
C LYS A 187 30.68 17.16 -28.02
N ARG A 188 29.76 18.11 -27.78
CA ARG A 188 29.82 19.46 -28.38
C ARG A 188 31.07 20.23 -27.94
N LYS A 189 31.42 20.16 -26.65
CA LYS A 189 32.63 20.81 -26.11
C LYS A 189 33.90 20.24 -26.77
N GLN A 190 34.01 18.91 -26.90
CA GLN A 190 35.15 18.25 -27.53
C GLN A 190 35.28 18.57 -29.04
N THR A 191 34.16 18.70 -29.76
CA THR A 191 34.20 19.09 -31.18
C THR A 191 34.65 20.54 -31.38
N ASN A 192 34.24 21.45 -30.48
CA ASN A 192 34.64 22.86 -30.57
C ASN A 192 36.13 23.05 -30.30
N THR A 193 36.68 22.40 -29.26
CA THR A 193 38.12 22.50 -28.96
C THR A 193 38.98 21.94 -30.11
N LYS A 194 38.56 20.82 -30.72
CA LYS A 194 39.24 20.26 -31.90
C LYS A 194 39.21 21.21 -33.09
N ASN A 195 38.06 21.83 -33.38
CA ASN A 195 37.94 22.81 -34.47
C ASN A 195 38.76 24.08 -34.22
N LEU A 196 38.85 24.55 -32.97
CA LEU A 196 39.67 25.72 -32.61
C LEU A 196 41.17 25.41 -32.73
N LYS A 197 41.63 24.26 -32.21
CA LYS A 197 43.03 23.82 -32.37
C LYS A 197 43.40 23.58 -33.85
N ALA A 198 42.46 23.15 -34.70
CA ALA A 198 42.69 22.97 -36.13
C ALA A 198 42.96 24.28 -36.91
N LYS A 199 42.59 25.45 -36.37
CA LYS A 199 42.87 26.77 -36.98
C LYS A 199 44.31 27.26 -36.73
N LEU A 200 45.05 26.60 -35.84
CA LEU A 200 46.39 26.98 -35.43
C LEU A 200 47.44 26.14 -36.19
N SER A 201 48.60 26.74 -36.43
CA SER A 201 49.76 26.02 -36.94
C SER A 201 50.38 25.13 -35.86
N ARG A 202 51.20 24.17 -36.27
CA ARG A 202 51.85 23.22 -35.33
C ARG A 202 52.66 23.93 -34.23
N GLN A 203 53.36 25.01 -34.56
CA GLN A 203 54.13 25.80 -33.58
C GLN A 203 53.23 26.63 -32.66
N GLU A 204 52.12 27.16 -33.20
CA GLU A 204 51.13 27.90 -32.42
C GLU A 204 50.37 26.99 -31.44
N CYS A 205 50.09 25.73 -31.79
CA CYS A 205 49.53 24.74 -30.87
C CYS A 205 50.46 24.47 -29.68
N VAL A 206 51.77 24.30 -29.94
CA VAL A 206 52.77 24.08 -28.88
C VAL A 206 52.85 25.29 -27.95
N VAL A 207 52.86 26.50 -28.50
CA VAL A 207 52.84 27.73 -27.70
C VAL A 207 51.52 27.88 -26.91
N LEU A 208 50.38 27.51 -27.49
CA LEU A 208 49.08 27.53 -26.81
C LEU A 208 49.03 26.54 -25.63
N ASP A 209 49.52 25.31 -25.80
CA ASP A 209 49.51 24.32 -24.71
C ASP A 209 50.37 24.79 -23.51
N GLU A 210 51.48 25.49 -23.77
CA GLU A 210 52.29 26.11 -22.72
C GLU A 210 51.60 27.34 -22.09
N ILE A 211 50.78 28.06 -22.86
CA ILE A 211 49.94 29.16 -22.34
C ILE A 211 48.87 28.63 -21.37
N LEU A 212 48.26 27.49 -21.70
CA LEU A 212 47.25 26.83 -20.86
C LEU A 212 47.84 26.25 -19.57
N GLN A 213 49.16 26.05 -19.50
CA GLN A 213 49.90 25.64 -18.28
C GLN A 213 50.38 26.83 -17.43
N ASP A 214 49.83 28.03 -17.63
CA ASP A 214 50.20 29.24 -16.86
C ASP A 214 51.64 29.74 -16.99
N LYS A 215 52.43 29.25 -17.95
CA LYS A 215 53.83 29.68 -18.16
C LYS A 215 53.96 31.06 -18.81
N THR A 216 54.85 31.93 -18.31
CA THR A 216 55.02 33.26 -18.89
C THR A 216 55.72 33.20 -20.26
N ASN A 217 55.62 34.24 -21.09
CA ASN A 217 56.31 34.27 -22.39
C ASN A 217 57.84 34.13 -22.28
N LYS A 218 58.43 34.45 -21.11
CA LYS A 218 59.85 34.22 -20.82
C LYS A 218 60.12 32.73 -20.59
N ASP A 219 59.28 32.07 -19.81
CA ASP A 219 59.41 30.64 -19.49
C ASP A 219 59.17 29.77 -20.73
N ILE A 220 58.19 30.14 -21.56
CA ILE A 220 57.89 29.47 -22.84
C ILE A 220 59.07 29.62 -23.81
N ALA A 221 59.66 30.83 -23.89
CA ALA A 221 60.82 31.10 -24.73
C ALA A 221 62.03 30.25 -24.31
N GLN A 222 62.26 30.12 -23.00
CA GLN A 222 63.30 29.27 -22.45
C GLN A 222 63.03 27.77 -22.71
N THR A 223 61.79 27.33 -22.55
CA THR A 223 61.38 25.92 -22.72
C THR A 223 61.47 25.49 -24.19
N LEU A 224 61.11 26.37 -25.13
CA LEU A 224 61.13 26.09 -26.57
C LEU A 224 62.45 26.50 -27.24
N PHE A 225 63.43 27.01 -26.49
CA PHE A 225 64.70 27.55 -26.99
C PHE A 225 64.53 28.61 -28.10
N LEU A 226 63.53 29.49 -27.94
CA LEU A 226 63.19 30.56 -28.87
C LEU A 226 63.37 31.93 -28.20
N SER A 227 63.39 33.00 -29.01
CA SER A 227 63.41 34.35 -28.45
C SER A 227 62.05 34.76 -27.90
N VAL A 228 62.03 35.63 -26.87
CA VAL A 228 60.79 36.16 -26.29
C VAL A 228 59.96 36.93 -27.33
N SER A 229 60.60 37.59 -28.30
CA SER A 229 59.89 38.27 -29.40
C SER A 229 59.22 37.27 -30.35
N THR A 230 59.85 36.13 -30.63
CA THR A 230 59.25 35.03 -31.41
C THR A 230 57.99 34.49 -30.72
N ILE A 231 58.04 34.26 -29.40
CA ILE A 231 56.88 33.81 -28.63
C ILE A 231 55.76 34.87 -28.65
N LYS A 232 56.07 36.16 -28.44
CA LYS A 232 55.08 37.25 -28.53
C LYS A 232 54.37 37.29 -29.88
N THR A 233 55.10 37.04 -30.97
CA THR A 233 54.52 36.97 -32.32
C THR A 233 53.58 35.77 -32.46
N HIS A 234 53.98 34.59 -32.00
CA HIS A 234 53.09 33.41 -32.00
C HIS A 234 51.85 33.63 -31.12
N THR A 235 51.99 34.23 -29.92
CA THR A 235 50.86 34.58 -29.05
C THR A 235 49.89 35.56 -29.72
N ASN A 236 50.40 36.62 -30.36
CA ASN A 236 49.55 37.58 -31.08
C ASN A 236 48.84 36.93 -32.27
N ASN A 237 49.48 36.00 -32.97
CA ASN A 237 48.86 35.27 -34.07
C ASN A 237 47.80 34.28 -33.58
N ILE A 238 48.03 33.61 -32.46
CA ILE A 238 47.03 32.77 -31.78
C ILE A 238 45.80 33.60 -31.41
N PHE A 239 46.01 34.76 -30.79
CA PHE A 239 44.92 35.67 -30.39
C PHE A 239 44.09 36.14 -31.57
N LYS A 240 44.74 36.53 -32.67
CA LYS A 240 44.05 36.91 -33.91
C LYS A 240 43.29 35.74 -34.55
N LYS A 241 43.89 34.54 -34.62
CA LYS A 241 43.27 33.35 -35.25
C LYS A 241 42.12 32.78 -34.44
N LEU A 242 42.15 32.92 -33.12
CA LEU A 242 41.08 32.50 -32.22
C LEU A 242 40.08 33.61 -31.88
N ASN A 243 40.33 34.84 -32.35
CA ASN A 243 39.51 36.03 -32.08
C ASN A 243 39.34 36.32 -30.58
N ILE A 244 40.45 36.29 -29.83
CA ILE A 244 40.51 36.57 -28.39
C ILE A 244 41.48 37.73 -28.12
N GLN A 245 41.33 38.40 -26.98
CA GLN A 245 42.09 39.63 -26.67
C GLN A 245 43.07 39.43 -25.52
N SER A 246 42.79 38.49 -24.62
CA SER A 246 43.60 38.25 -23.43
C SER A 246 44.08 36.80 -23.31
N ARG A 247 45.03 36.61 -22.40
CA ARG A 247 45.48 35.28 -22.01
C ARG A 247 44.43 34.56 -21.17
N GLU A 248 43.68 35.28 -20.34
CA GLU A 248 42.54 34.74 -19.62
C GLU A 248 41.48 34.19 -20.59
N ASP A 249 41.17 34.93 -21.67
CA ASP A 249 40.21 34.50 -22.69
C ASP A 249 40.64 33.17 -23.34
N ALA A 250 41.94 32.97 -23.55
CA ALA A 250 42.49 31.73 -24.09
C ALA A 250 42.25 30.56 -23.12
N LYS A 251 42.39 30.79 -21.82
CA LYS A 251 42.13 29.76 -20.80
C LYS A 251 40.66 29.44 -20.72
N ASP A 252 39.80 30.46 -20.68
CA ASP A 252 38.36 30.30 -20.61
C ASP A 252 37.82 29.53 -21.83
N LEU A 253 38.35 29.84 -23.03
CA LEU A 253 37.96 29.19 -24.28
C LEU A 253 38.32 27.69 -24.35
N PHE A 254 39.35 27.24 -23.63
CA PHE A 254 39.82 25.85 -23.62
C PHE A 254 39.64 25.13 -22.28
N SER A 255 39.02 25.78 -21.28
CA SER A 255 38.59 25.20 -20.00
C SER A 255 37.38 24.28 -20.14
#